data_AF-A0A1J9QLC6-F1
#
_entry.id   AF-A0A1J9QLC6-F1
#
_cell.length_a   1.000
_cell.length_b   1.000
_cell.length_c   1.000
_cell.angle_alpha   90.00
_cell.angle_beta   90.00
_cell.angle_gamma   90.00
#
_symmetry.space_group_name_H-M   'P 1'
#
loop_
_entity.id
_entity.type
_entity.pdbx_description
1 polymer ?
#
loop_
_entity_poly.entity_id
_entity_poly.type
_entity_poly.pdbx_seq_one_letter_code
_entity_poly.pdbx_strand_id
1 'polypeptide(L)'
;MAGAVHVLDDYYLAITLLITVAYQLFFFSIAYSLKFDKLTDFAGGTNFVLLAIITLAFSGDRDHARQIVCSVFIMLWGARLSGFLLFRILKTGKDDRFDDKRDKFFPFLGFWVFQMLWVWTVSLPVTILNSPAVTRYPQPAFGTTGCDVAGVILFALGFVMESVSDVQKYRFKACHGREPGSPVCDVGFFRYTRHPNYFGEMLVQFSIFTVAVAPAASGYVHGGARKALYASILGACFLTTLLMFVSGLTLQERPGAKKRYEKGDRWDEYKRYLDRTSILFPFPPTFYEKMPTFPKRTIFLEFPIYVFDPAKHSDVKKPGGGAERESEGDGERAARRSDEEALHGN
;
A
#
# COMPACT_ATOMS: atom_id res chain seq x y z
N MET A 1 20.34 -6.33 -35.45
CA MET A 1 19.90 -6.40 -34.04
C MET A 1 21.06 -5.93 -33.18
N ALA A 2 20.90 -4.88 -32.40
CA ALA A 2 21.92 -4.49 -31.43
C ALA A 2 21.95 -5.56 -30.33
N GLY A 3 23.11 -6.18 -30.08
CA GLY A 3 23.24 -7.22 -29.05
C GLY A 3 22.87 -6.69 -27.67
N ALA A 4 22.33 -7.57 -26.81
CA ALA A 4 22.09 -7.24 -25.41
C ALA A 4 23.40 -6.81 -24.74
N VAL A 5 23.40 -5.68 -24.05
CA VAL A 5 24.62 -5.16 -23.40
C VAL A 5 24.82 -5.93 -22.10
N HIS A 6 25.89 -6.71 -22.01
CA HIS A 6 26.34 -7.23 -20.72
C HIS A 6 27.03 -6.10 -19.95
N VAL A 7 26.65 -5.89 -18.68
CA VAL A 7 27.15 -4.76 -17.89
C VAL A 7 27.95 -5.25 -16.68
N LEU A 8 27.27 -5.70 -15.61
CA LEU A 8 27.89 -6.23 -14.39
C LEU A 8 27.46 -7.67 -14.07
N ASP A 9 26.26 -8.05 -14.52
CA ASP A 9 25.69 -9.39 -14.38
C ASP A 9 24.67 -9.62 -15.51
N ASP A 10 24.35 -10.89 -15.78
CA ASP A 10 23.44 -11.28 -16.85
C ASP A 10 21.95 -10.99 -16.57
N TYR A 11 21.60 -10.55 -15.36
CA TYR A 11 20.23 -10.28 -14.93
C TYR A 11 19.95 -8.78 -14.70
N TYR A 12 20.94 -7.92 -14.91
CA TYR A 12 20.91 -6.48 -14.57
C TYR A 12 20.65 -6.15 -13.09
N LEU A 13 20.84 -7.11 -12.18
CA LEU A 13 20.56 -6.93 -10.75
C LEU A 13 21.55 -5.96 -10.09
N ALA A 14 22.84 -6.09 -10.36
CA ALA A 14 23.88 -5.27 -9.75
C ALA A 14 23.81 -3.83 -10.25
N ILE A 15 23.66 -3.63 -11.57
CA ILE A 15 23.60 -2.29 -12.15
C ILE A 15 22.35 -1.53 -11.68
N THR A 16 21.19 -2.18 -11.64
CA THR A 16 19.95 -1.54 -11.16
C THR A 16 20.00 -1.25 -9.66
N LEU A 17 20.67 -2.08 -8.86
CA LEU A 17 20.91 -1.81 -7.44
C LEU A 17 21.81 -0.59 -7.26
N LEU A 18 22.94 -0.52 -7.97
CA LEU A 18 23.86 0.61 -7.88
C LEU A 18 23.21 1.92 -8.32
N ILE A 19 22.45 1.92 -9.42
CA ILE A 19 21.68 3.09 -9.86
C ILE A 19 20.68 3.50 -8.79
N THR A 20 19.94 2.53 -8.23
CA THR A 20 18.97 2.81 -7.15
C THR A 20 19.64 3.44 -5.94
N VAL A 21 20.76 2.88 -5.48
CA VAL A 21 21.50 3.40 -4.33
C VAL A 21 22.01 4.82 -4.62
N ALA A 22 22.67 5.04 -5.75
CA ALA A 22 23.21 6.34 -6.11
C ALA A 22 22.10 7.40 -6.25
N TYR A 23 21.01 7.06 -6.95
CA TYR A 23 19.87 7.95 -7.16
C TYR A 23 19.18 8.32 -5.84
N GLN A 24 18.89 7.33 -5.00
CA GLN A 24 18.20 7.55 -3.73
C GLN A 24 19.10 8.30 -2.73
N LEU A 25 20.41 8.04 -2.70
CA LEU A 25 21.34 8.81 -1.87
C LEU A 25 21.48 10.25 -2.35
N PHE A 26 21.48 10.50 -3.65
CA PHE A 26 21.49 11.86 -4.21
C PHE A 26 20.26 12.66 -3.74
N PHE A 27 19.06 12.12 -3.88
CA PHE A 27 17.84 12.79 -3.40
C PHE A 27 17.77 12.86 -1.86
N PHE A 28 18.29 11.87 -1.15
CA PHE A 28 18.44 11.93 0.30
C PHE A 28 19.30 13.12 0.73
N SER A 29 20.46 13.32 0.10
CA SER A 29 21.35 14.45 0.40
C SER A 29 20.61 15.78 0.21
N ILE A 30 19.87 15.94 -0.88
CA ILE A 30 19.06 17.15 -1.13
C ILE A 30 17.96 17.30 -0.06
N ALA A 31 17.18 16.23 0.18
CA ALA A 31 16.04 16.27 1.11
C ALA A 31 16.48 16.54 2.56
N TYR A 32 17.61 15.97 2.99
CA TYR A 32 18.15 16.18 4.32
C TYR A 32 18.74 17.59 4.49
N SER A 33 19.50 18.08 3.51
CA SER A 33 20.10 19.42 3.55
C SER A 33 19.07 20.54 3.46
N LEU A 34 18.04 20.38 2.61
CA LEU A 34 16.99 21.39 2.40
C LEU A 34 15.76 21.20 3.29
N LYS A 35 15.75 20.17 4.14
CA LYS A 35 14.57 19.79 4.97
C LYS A 35 13.30 19.65 4.13
N PHE A 36 13.45 19.13 2.93
CA PHE A 36 12.42 19.09 1.90
C PHE A 36 11.92 17.65 1.71
N ASP A 37 11.03 17.26 2.62
CA ASP A 37 10.33 15.97 2.68
C ASP A 37 9.49 15.67 1.43
N LYS A 38 9.09 16.71 0.68
CA LYS A 38 8.30 16.61 -0.55
C LYS A 38 8.99 15.85 -1.70
N LEU A 39 10.31 15.71 -1.65
CA LEU A 39 11.07 14.99 -2.68
C LEU A 39 11.06 13.46 -2.51
N THR A 40 10.68 12.95 -1.34
CA THR A 40 10.78 11.51 -1.04
C THR A 40 9.93 10.67 -1.99
N ASP A 41 8.63 10.96 -2.07
CA ASP A 41 7.68 10.25 -2.95
C ASP A 41 8.02 10.44 -4.44
N PHE A 42 8.55 11.62 -4.82
CA PHE A 42 9.01 11.91 -6.18
C PHE A 42 10.22 11.04 -6.56
N ALA A 43 11.23 10.96 -5.68
CA ALA A 43 12.43 10.16 -5.89
C ALA A 43 12.09 8.66 -5.99
N GLY A 44 11.14 8.16 -5.19
CA GLY A 44 10.66 6.78 -5.30
C GLY A 44 10.07 6.48 -6.68
N GLY A 45 9.03 7.21 -7.09
CA GLY A 45 8.32 6.93 -8.34
C GLY A 45 9.17 7.17 -9.61
N THR A 46 10.00 8.21 -9.61
CA THR A 46 10.90 8.49 -10.76
C THR A 46 12.02 7.46 -10.90
N ASN A 47 12.48 6.86 -9.81
CA ASN A 47 13.48 5.80 -9.86
C ASN A 47 12.95 4.55 -10.59
N PHE A 48 11.68 4.17 -10.38
CA PHE A 48 11.04 3.10 -11.18
C PHE A 48 11.07 3.39 -12.68
N VAL A 49 10.75 4.63 -13.06
CA VAL A 49 10.77 5.07 -14.46
C VAL A 49 12.19 4.98 -15.02
N LEU A 50 13.19 5.46 -14.27
CA LEU A 50 14.59 5.42 -14.65
C LEU A 50 15.08 3.98 -14.87
N LEU A 51 14.80 3.06 -13.94
CA LEU A 51 15.20 1.65 -14.07
C LEU A 51 14.55 0.98 -15.30
N ALA A 52 13.28 1.28 -15.57
CA ALA A 52 12.58 0.74 -16.74
C ALA A 52 13.21 1.24 -18.04
N ILE A 53 13.52 2.54 -18.15
CA ILE A 53 14.18 3.12 -19.33
C ILE A 53 15.56 2.49 -19.54
N ILE A 54 16.38 2.43 -18.49
CA ILE A 54 17.76 1.93 -18.60
C ILE A 54 17.78 0.44 -18.96
N THR A 55 16.98 -0.39 -18.28
CA THR A 55 16.95 -1.82 -18.55
C THR A 55 16.40 -2.13 -19.95
N LEU A 56 15.39 -1.40 -20.42
CA LEU A 56 14.89 -1.53 -21.79
C LEU A 56 15.93 -1.08 -22.83
N ALA A 57 16.64 0.02 -22.58
CA ALA A 57 17.67 0.53 -23.46
C ALA A 57 18.86 -0.44 -23.63
N PHE A 58 19.24 -1.13 -22.55
CA PHE A 58 20.30 -2.15 -22.59
C PHE A 58 19.84 -3.48 -23.19
N SER A 59 18.53 -3.74 -23.18
CA SER A 59 17.94 -4.97 -23.67
C SER A 59 18.26 -5.22 -25.15
N GLY A 60 18.58 -6.48 -25.48
CA GLY A 60 18.72 -6.94 -26.88
C GLY A 60 17.37 -7.03 -27.61
N ASP A 61 16.29 -7.16 -26.85
CA ASP A 61 14.91 -7.29 -27.34
C ASP A 61 14.11 -5.99 -27.17
N ARG A 62 14.76 -4.83 -27.21
CA ARG A 62 14.12 -3.52 -26.97
C ARG A 62 12.95 -3.19 -27.91
N ASP A 63 12.92 -3.81 -29.09
CA ASP A 63 11.86 -3.64 -30.10
C ASP A 63 10.70 -4.63 -29.91
N HIS A 64 10.82 -5.58 -28.98
CA HIS A 64 9.77 -6.57 -28.72
C HIS A 64 8.63 -5.98 -27.88
N ALA A 65 7.41 -6.26 -28.30
CA ALA A 65 6.21 -5.70 -27.68
C ALA A 65 6.09 -6.03 -26.17
N ARG A 66 6.52 -7.21 -25.71
CA ARG A 66 6.43 -7.59 -24.29
C ARG A 66 7.30 -6.71 -23.40
N GLN A 67 8.55 -6.49 -23.79
CA GLN A 67 9.53 -5.66 -23.09
C GLN A 67 9.06 -4.21 -23.04
N ILE A 68 8.55 -3.69 -24.16
CA ILE A 68 7.97 -2.35 -24.25
C ILE A 68 6.76 -2.22 -23.34
N VAL A 69 5.76 -3.12 -23.44
CA VAL A 69 4.53 -3.08 -22.65
C VAL A 69 4.83 -3.16 -21.16
N CYS A 70 5.67 -4.11 -20.73
CA CYS A 70 6.02 -4.28 -19.32
C CYS A 70 6.75 -3.05 -18.76
N SER A 71 7.66 -2.47 -19.53
CA SER A 71 8.37 -1.23 -19.18
C SER A 71 7.40 -0.03 -19.14
N VAL A 72 6.49 0.09 -20.09
CA VAL A 72 5.45 1.14 -20.11
C VAL A 72 4.53 1.02 -18.89
N PHE A 73 4.15 -0.19 -18.50
CA PHE A 73 3.29 -0.40 -17.34
C PHE A 73 3.92 0.14 -16.05
N ILE A 74 5.18 -0.23 -15.76
CA ILE A 74 5.86 0.27 -14.57
C ILE A 74 6.14 1.79 -14.66
N MET A 75 6.44 2.31 -15.85
CA MET A 75 6.64 3.75 -16.06
C MET A 75 5.36 4.55 -15.82
N LEU A 76 4.23 4.12 -16.41
CA LEU A 76 2.93 4.76 -16.22
C LEU A 76 2.52 4.73 -14.75
N TRP A 77 2.66 3.58 -14.09
CA TRP A 77 2.36 3.45 -12.68
C TRP A 77 3.25 4.34 -11.81
N GLY A 78 4.57 4.33 -12.02
CA GLY A 78 5.53 5.12 -11.25
C GLY A 78 5.39 6.63 -11.46
N ALA A 79 5.16 7.07 -12.71
CA ALA A 79 4.90 8.47 -13.05
C ALA A 79 3.59 8.97 -12.44
N ARG A 80 2.53 8.16 -12.49
CA ARG A 80 1.24 8.47 -11.86
C ARG A 80 1.37 8.51 -10.33
N LEU A 81 2.10 7.57 -9.72
CA LEU A 81 2.28 7.51 -8.26
C LEU A 81 2.98 8.78 -7.76
N SER A 82 4.16 9.05 -8.31
CA SER A 82 4.96 10.22 -7.97
C SER A 82 4.22 11.53 -8.29
N GLY A 83 3.57 11.63 -9.45
CA GLY A 83 2.81 12.81 -9.85
C GLY A 83 1.64 13.10 -8.91
N PHE A 84 0.86 12.08 -8.55
CA PHE A 84 -0.29 12.26 -7.64
C PHE A 84 0.17 12.61 -6.21
N LEU A 85 1.19 11.92 -5.69
CA LEU A 85 1.72 12.20 -4.35
C LEU A 85 2.33 13.61 -4.27
N LEU A 86 3.09 13.99 -5.29
CA LEU A 86 3.66 15.34 -5.41
C LEU A 86 2.56 16.41 -5.53
N PHE A 87 1.55 16.19 -6.36
CA PHE A 87 0.40 17.10 -6.43
C PHE A 87 -0.30 17.25 -5.07
N ARG A 88 -0.54 16.13 -4.38
CA ARG A 88 -1.22 16.10 -3.08
C ARG A 88 -0.42 16.85 -2.02
N ILE A 89 0.88 16.63 -1.93
CA ILE A 89 1.72 17.28 -0.92
C ILE A 89 1.89 18.78 -1.19
N LEU A 90 1.97 19.19 -2.47
CA LEU A 90 2.01 20.60 -2.84
C LEU A 90 0.71 21.33 -2.49
N LYS A 91 -0.44 20.64 -2.54
CA LYS A 91 -1.74 21.20 -2.15
C LYS A 91 -2.02 21.17 -0.64
N THR A 92 -1.60 20.12 0.06
CA THR A 92 -1.81 19.98 1.52
C THR A 92 -0.76 20.75 2.33
N GLY A 93 0.43 20.98 1.76
CA GLY A 93 1.50 21.78 2.36
C GLY A 93 2.45 21.02 3.27
N LYS A 94 2.00 19.91 3.89
CA LYS A 94 2.77 19.11 4.86
C LYS A 94 2.56 17.60 4.68
N ASP A 95 3.57 16.81 5.04
CA ASP A 95 3.46 15.35 5.17
C ASP A 95 3.77 14.91 6.61
N ASP A 96 2.71 14.57 7.34
CA ASP A 96 2.78 14.16 8.75
C ASP A 96 3.66 12.92 8.97
N ARG A 97 3.99 12.13 7.94
CA ARG A 97 4.84 10.93 8.05
C ARG A 97 6.28 11.25 8.46
N PHE A 98 6.74 12.47 8.20
CA PHE A 98 8.13 12.87 8.40
C PHE A 98 8.36 13.80 9.60
N ASP A 99 7.30 14.21 10.30
CA ASP A 99 7.38 15.16 11.43
C ASP A 99 8.42 14.77 12.48
N ASP A 100 8.46 13.49 12.86
CA ASP A 100 9.38 13.00 13.91
C ASP A 100 10.73 12.48 13.39
N LYS A 101 10.91 12.46 12.05
CA LYS A 101 12.04 11.81 11.38
C LYS A 101 12.95 12.78 10.64
N ARG A 102 12.40 13.87 10.07
CA ARG A 102 13.13 14.81 9.20
C ARG A 102 14.38 15.42 9.85
N ASP A 103 14.36 15.57 11.16
CA ASP A 103 15.45 16.18 11.92
C ASP A 103 16.46 15.18 12.48
N LYS A 104 16.23 13.87 12.27
CA LYS A 104 17.12 12.81 12.75
C LYS A 104 17.74 12.09 11.56
N PHE A 105 19.06 12.17 11.43
CA PHE A 105 19.80 11.58 10.31
C PHE A 105 19.52 10.08 10.13
N PHE A 106 19.73 9.26 11.16
CA PHE A 106 19.59 7.79 11.05
C PHE A 106 18.16 7.31 10.76
N PRO A 107 17.10 7.81 11.45
CA PRO A 107 15.72 7.47 11.11
C PRO A 107 15.32 7.89 9.70
N PHE A 108 15.79 9.04 9.23
CA PHE A 108 15.53 9.48 7.87
C PHE A 108 16.28 8.59 6.86
N LEU A 109 17.56 8.33 7.06
CA LEU A 109 18.35 7.43 6.21
C LEU A 109 17.73 6.02 6.16
N GLY A 110 17.26 5.49 7.29
CA GLY A 110 16.57 4.19 7.34
C GLY A 110 15.32 4.14 6.45
N PHE A 111 14.55 5.23 6.37
CA PHE A 111 13.43 5.33 5.42
C PHE A 111 13.91 5.27 3.96
N TRP A 112 14.99 5.97 3.62
CA TRP A 112 15.54 5.96 2.27
C TRP A 112 16.13 4.60 1.87
N VAL A 113 16.80 3.91 2.79
CA VAL A 113 17.29 2.54 2.57
C VAL A 113 16.11 1.58 2.34
N PHE A 114 15.04 1.70 3.13
CA PHE A 114 13.83 0.92 2.91
C PHE A 114 13.17 1.24 1.55
N GLN A 115 13.17 2.51 1.15
CA GLN A 115 12.70 2.94 -0.17
C GLN A 115 13.58 2.38 -1.31
N MET A 116 14.90 2.30 -1.14
CA MET A 116 15.81 1.63 -2.10
C MET A 116 15.44 0.16 -2.27
N LEU A 117 15.28 -0.58 -1.17
CA LEU A 117 14.87 -1.98 -1.19
C LEU A 117 13.52 -2.17 -1.88
N TRP A 118 12.58 -1.26 -1.61
CA TRP A 118 11.28 -1.26 -2.25
C TRP A 118 11.35 -1.05 -3.76
N VAL A 119 12.02 0.01 -4.23
CA VAL A 119 12.13 0.27 -5.67
C VAL A 119 12.81 -0.88 -6.39
N TRP A 120 13.93 -1.36 -5.83
CA TRP A 120 14.70 -2.44 -6.46
C TRP A 120 13.91 -3.75 -6.53
N THR A 121 13.28 -4.16 -5.43
CA THR A 121 12.53 -5.43 -5.37
C THR A 121 11.28 -5.40 -6.24
N VAL A 122 10.54 -4.29 -6.26
CA VAL A 122 9.31 -4.16 -7.06
C VAL A 122 9.62 -4.05 -8.56
N SER A 123 10.80 -3.57 -8.93
CA SER A 123 11.24 -3.49 -10.35
C SER A 123 11.72 -4.82 -10.93
N LEU A 124 11.91 -5.87 -10.11
CA LEU A 124 12.50 -7.14 -10.52
C LEU A 124 11.86 -7.77 -11.77
N PRO A 125 10.52 -7.82 -11.94
CA PRO A 125 9.92 -8.43 -13.12
C PRO A 125 10.37 -7.78 -14.43
N VAL A 126 10.46 -6.44 -14.45
CA VAL A 126 10.89 -5.66 -15.62
C VAL A 126 12.38 -5.79 -15.84
N THR A 127 13.17 -5.67 -14.76
CA THR A 127 14.63 -5.82 -14.80
C THR A 127 15.05 -7.17 -15.37
N ILE A 128 14.48 -8.26 -14.85
CA ILE A 128 14.84 -9.62 -15.27
C ILE A 128 14.33 -9.91 -16.69
N LEU A 129 13.11 -9.48 -17.05
CA LEU A 129 12.59 -9.64 -18.41
C LEU A 129 13.49 -8.99 -19.46
N ASN A 130 13.99 -7.78 -19.17
CA ASN A 130 14.82 -7.02 -20.10
C ASN A 130 16.28 -7.53 -20.17
N SER A 131 16.67 -8.46 -19.29
CA SER A 131 18.06 -8.88 -19.11
C SER A 131 18.61 -9.81 -20.23
N PRO A 132 19.95 -9.86 -20.42
CA PRO A 132 20.60 -10.79 -21.36
C PRO A 132 20.28 -12.25 -21.07
N ALA A 133 20.14 -12.63 -19.80
CA ALA A 133 19.78 -13.98 -19.39
C ALA A 133 18.44 -14.45 -19.98
N VAL A 134 17.48 -13.53 -20.18
CA VAL A 134 16.17 -13.83 -20.76
C VAL A 134 16.17 -13.63 -22.28
N THR A 135 16.72 -12.51 -22.74
CA THR A 135 16.69 -12.11 -24.17
C THR A 135 17.58 -12.95 -25.09
N ARG A 136 18.50 -13.74 -24.53
CA ARG A 136 19.24 -14.77 -25.30
C ARG A 136 18.35 -15.91 -25.83
N TYR A 137 17.14 -16.07 -25.28
CA TYR A 137 16.19 -17.10 -25.71
C TYR A 137 15.18 -16.52 -26.72
N PRO A 138 14.70 -17.33 -27.68
CA PRO A 138 13.59 -16.92 -28.53
C PRO A 138 12.37 -16.50 -27.71
N GLN A 139 11.75 -15.38 -28.08
CA GLN A 139 10.58 -14.87 -27.37
C GLN A 139 9.28 -15.29 -28.07
N PRO A 140 8.24 -15.74 -27.34
CA PRO A 140 6.93 -15.97 -27.93
C PRO A 140 6.32 -14.64 -28.37
N ALA A 141 5.63 -14.65 -29.52
CA ALA A 141 4.94 -13.46 -30.03
C ALA A 141 3.92 -12.95 -28.99
N PHE A 142 3.83 -11.63 -28.85
CA PHE A 142 2.98 -11.02 -27.83
C PHE A 142 1.50 -11.34 -28.08
N GLY A 143 0.78 -11.73 -27.03
CA GLY A 143 -0.64 -12.09 -27.10
C GLY A 143 -0.92 -13.54 -27.49
N THR A 144 0.11 -14.31 -27.87
CA THR A 144 -0.03 -15.78 -28.06
C THR A 144 -0.15 -16.53 -26.75
N THR A 145 0.31 -15.93 -25.66
CA THR A 145 0.22 -16.50 -24.31
C THR A 145 -1.00 -15.91 -23.60
N GLY A 146 -1.73 -16.73 -22.85
CA GLY A 146 -2.82 -16.24 -21.99
C GLY A 146 -2.34 -15.25 -20.92
N CYS A 147 -1.06 -15.34 -20.55
CA CYS A 147 -0.39 -14.44 -19.62
C CYS A 147 -0.33 -12.99 -20.13
N ASP A 148 0.03 -12.78 -21.40
CA ASP A 148 0.11 -11.42 -21.97
C ASP A 148 -1.27 -10.73 -21.92
N VAL A 149 -2.33 -11.44 -22.34
CA VAL A 149 -3.70 -10.91 -22.35
C VAL A 149 -4.21 -10.66 -20.93
N ALA A 150 -4.06 -11.63 -20.02
CA ALA A 150 -4.47 -11.48 -18.63
C ALA A 150 -3.73 -10.33 -17.95
N GLY A 151 -2.42 -10.20 -18.17
CA GLY A 151 -1.62 -9.12 -17.63
C GLY A 151 -2.08 -7.74 -18.11
N VAL A 152 -2.37 -7.57 -19.39
CA VAL A 152 -2.89 -6.29 -19.91
C VAL A 152 -4.24 -5.92 -19.27
N ILE A 153 -5.16 -6.89 -19.15
CA ILE A 153 -6.47 -6.67 -18.52
C ILE A 153 -6.31 -6.31 -17.03
N LEU A 154 -5.49 -7.07 -16.29
CA LEU A 154 -5.24 -6.81 -14.88
C LEU A 154 -4.58 -5.44 -14.65
N PHE A 155 -3.66 -5.03 -15.52
CA PHE A 155 -3.03 -3.71 -15.46
C PHE A 155 -4.08 -2.62 -15.64
N ALA A 156 -4.90 -2.71 -16.69
CA ALA A 156 -5.93 -1.71 -16.96
C ALA A 156 -6.92 -1.58 -15.79
N LEU A 157 -7.40 -2.69 -15.25
CA LEU A 157 -8.30 -2.70 -14.08
C LEU A 157 -7.63 -2.11 -12.85
N GLY A 158 -6.41 -2.54 -12.54
CA GLY A 158 -5.66 -2.07 -11.37
C GLY A 158 -5.34 -0.58 -11.45
N PHE A 159 -4.85 -0.13 -12.61
CA PHE A 159 -4.48 1.26 -12.84
C PHE A 159 -5.67 2.21 -12.80
N VAL A 160 -6.82 1.81 -13.40
CA VAL A 160 -8.07 2.59 -13.31
C VAL A 160 -8.56 2.63 -11.87
N MET A 161 -8.58 1.50 -11.18
CA MET A 161 -9.07 1.46 -9.80
C MET A 161 -8.22 2.32 -8.88
N GLU A 162 -6.90 2.24 -8.99
CA GLU A 162 -5.98 3.07 -8.22
C GLU A 162 -6.19 4.55 -8.51
N SER A 163 -6.11 4.94 -9.78
CA SER A 163 -6.17 6.35 -10.20
C SER A 163 -7.51 7.01 -9.85
N VAL A 164 -8.62 6.33 -10.13
CA VAL A 164 -9.96 6.87 -9.85
C VAL A 164 -10.20 6.96 -8.35
N SER A 165 -9.77 5.96 -7.58
CA SER A 165 -9.92 5.97 -6.12
C SER A 165 -9.15 7.10 -5.46
N ASP A 166 -7.92 7.34 -5.90
CA ASP A 166 -7.10 8.44 -5.41
C ASP A 166 -7.77 9.80 -5.66
N VAL A 167 -8.32 10.01 -6.86
CA VAL A 167 -9.07 11.22 -7.20
C VAL A 167 -10.38 11.34 -6.40
N GLN A 168 -11.12 10.24 -6.23
CA GLN A 168 -12.34 10.20 -5.40
C GLN A 168 -12.05 10.60 -3.96
N LYS A 169 -11.03 9.99 -3.33
CA LYS A 169 -10.63 10.27 -1.95
C LYS A 169 -10.14 11.71 -1.80
N TYR A 170 -9.35 12.20 -2.75
CA TYR A 170 -8.85 13.58 -2.74
C TYR A 170 -10.00 14.59 -2.83
N ARG A 171 -10.89 14.45 -3.81
CA ARG A 171 -12.04 15.36 -3.99
C ARG A 171 -12.97 15.34 -2.78
N PHE A 172 -13.26 14.15 -2.26
CA PHE A 172 -14.09 14.00 -1.06
C PHE A 172 -13.48 14.73 0.14
N LYS A 173 -12.18 14.55 0.41
CA LYS A 173 -11.49 15.26 1.50
C LYS A 173 -11.43 16.77 1.28
N ALA A 174 -11.26 17.22 0.04
CA ALA A 174 -11.24 18.65 -0.28
C ALA A 174 -12.59 19.33 -0.01
N CYS A 175 -13.70 18.64 -0.29
CA CYS A 175 -15.05 19.16 -0.10
C CYS A 175 -15.60 18.96 1.31
N HIS A 176 -15.24 17.88 2.01
CA HIS A 176 -15.93 17.45 3.23
C HIS A 176 -14.99 17.11 4.41
N GLY A 177 -13.67 17.18 4.22
CA GLY A 177 -12.68 16.64 5.16
C GLY A 177 -11.98 17.65 6.07
N ARG A 178 -12.45 18.90 6.13
CA ARG A 178 -11.78 19.99 6.84
C ARG A 178 -12.25 20.18 8.29
N GLU A 179 -13.36 19.56 8.67
CA GLU A 179 -13.99 19.78 9.97
C GLU A 179 -13.95 18.53 10.86
N PRO A 180 -13.87 18.67 12.20
CA PRO A 180 -14.18 17.58 13.12
C PRO A 180 -15.54 16.95 12.78
N GLY A 181 -15.65 15.63 12.91
CA GLY A 181 -16.88 14.92 12.51
C GLY A 181 -17.09 14.76 10.99
N SER A 182 -16.07 14.99 10.16
CA SER A 182 -16.15 14.78 8.70
C SER A 182 -16.62 13.36 8.33
N PRO A 183 -17.56 13.21 7.38
CA PRO A 183 -18.10 11.91 6.97
C PRO A 183 -17.00 10.98 6.43
N VAL A 184 -17.27 9.68 6.44
CA VAL A 184 -16.41 8.69 5.77
C VAL A 184 -16.61 8.76 4.26
N CYS A 185 -15.53 8.59 3.50
CA CYS A 185 -15.60 8.53 2.05
C CYS A 185 -16.25 7.20 1.64
N ASP A 186 -17.54 7.23 1.32
CA ASP A 186 -18.36 6.09 0.89
C ASP A 186 -18.88 6.29 -0.55
N VAL A 187 -18.03 6.82 -1.43
CA VAL A 187 -18.38 7.14 -2.81
C VAL A 187 -17.56 6.31 -3.80
N GLY A 188 -18.19 5.92 -4.91
CA GLY A 188 -17.51 5.19 -5.99
C GLY A 188 -16.94 3.86 -5.52
N PHE A 189 -15.63 3.64 -5.73
CA PHE A 189 -14.99 2.38 -5.35
C PHE A 189 -14.92 2.18 -3.84
N PHE A 190 -14.92 3.26 -3.05
CA PHE A 190 -14.93 3.17 -1.59
C PHE A 190 -16.21 2.55 -1.03
N ARG A 191 -17.30 2.51 -1.81
CA ARG A 191 -18.52 1.80 -1.42
C ARG A 191 -18.33 0.28 -1.44
N TYR A 192 -17.42 -0.24 -2.26
CA TYR A 192 -17.25 -1.70 -2.45
C TYR A 192 -16.04 -2.26 -1.70
N THR A 193 -15.04 -1.42 -1.43
CA THR A 193 -13.86 -1.80 -0.65
C THR A 193 -13.32 -0.57 0.08
N ARG A 194 -12.75 -0.76 1.27
CA ARG A 194 -12.18 0.33 2.08
C ARG A 194 -10.89 0.87 1.48
N HIS A 195 -10.14 0.04 0.76
CA HIS A 195 -8.83 0.38 0.18
C HIS A 195 -8.74 0.01 -1.31
N PRO A 196 -9.59 0.59 -2.17
CA PRO A 196 -9.58 0.29 -3.60
C PRO A 196 -8.27 0.72 -4.27
N ASN A 197 -7.63 1.79 -3.77
CA ASN A 197 -6.33 2.22 -4.26
C ASN A 197 -5.22 1.19 -4.00
N TYR A 198 -5.22 0.56 -2.83
CA TYR A 198 -4.25 -0.50 -2.51
C TYR A 198 -4.50 -1.78 -3.29
N PHE A 199 -5.77 -2.16 -3.47
CA PHE A 199 -6.08 -3.31 -4.32
C PHE A 199 -5.68 -3.06 -5.78
N GLY A 200 -5.94 -1.85 -6.31
CA GLY A 200 -5.50 -1.45 -7.64
C GLY A 200 -3.97 -1.51 -7.80
N GLU A 201 -3.24 -1.01 -6.81
CA GLU A 201 -1.77 -1.05 -6.79
C GLU A 201 -1.22 -2.49 -6.75
N MET A 202 -1.83 -3.38 -5.95
CA MET A 202 -1.49 -4.81 -5.94
C MET A 202 -1.75 -5.46 -7.31
N LEU A 203 -2.92 -5.20 -7.92
CA LEU A 203 -3.27 -5.71 -9.25
C LEU A 203 -2.26 -5.27 -10.31
N VAL A 204 -1.81 -4.02 -10.27
CA VAL A 204 -0.77 -3.52 -11.19
C VAL A 204 0.51 -4.34 -11.06
N GLN A 205 1.01 -4.61 -9.85
CA GLN A 205 2.25 -5.38 -9.72
C GLN A 205 2.10 -6.85 -10.14
N PHE A 206 0.98 -7.49 -9.79
CA PHE A 206 0.70 -8.85 -10.27
C PHE A 206 0.53 -8.88 -11.79
N SER A 207 0.00 -7.82 -12.40
CA SER A 207 -0.14 -7.72 -13.85
C SER A 207 1.21 -7.65 -14.57
N ILE A 208 2.14 -6.82 -14.07
CA ILE A 208 3.51 -6.68 -14.61
C ILE A 208 4.24 -8.01 -14.50
N PHE A 209 4.16 -8.67 -13.34
CA PHE A 209 4.70 -10.02 -13.18
C PHE A 209 4.10 -11.03 -14.17
N THR A 210 2.78 -11.00 -14.36
CA THR A 210 2.07 -11.92 -15.26
C THR A 210 2.55 -11.77 -16.71
N VAL A 211 2.75 -10.54 -17.19
CA VAL A 211 3.33 -10.29 -18.52
C VAL A 211 4.79 -10.74 -18.56
N ALA A 212 5.59 -10.38 -17.54
CA ALA A 212 7.02 -10.69 -17.51
C ALA A 212 7.32 -12.20 -17.49
N VAL A 213 6.50 -13.00 -16.79
CA VAL A 213 6.72 -14.45 -16.65
C VAL A 213 6.27 -15.25 -17.88
N ALA A 214 5.56 -14.64 -18.84
CA ALA A 214 5.01 -15.32 -20.00
C ALA A 214 6.02 -16.20 -20.79
N PRO A 215 7.26 -15.76 -21.08
CA PRO A 215 8.24 -16.60 -21.77
C PRO A 215 8.65 -17.85 -20.98
N ALA A 216 8.70 -17.75 -19.65
CA ALA A 216 8.99 -18.86 -18.76
C ALA A 216 7.79 -19.81 -18.61
N ALA A 217 6.58 -19.27 -18.55
CA ALA A 217 5.34 -20.04 -18.44
C ALA A 217 5.03 -20.85 -19.71
N SER A 218 5.32 -20.29 -20.88
CA SER A 218 5.15 -20.95 -22.18
C SER A 218 6.31 -21.87 -22.57
N GLY A 219 7.33 -22.01 -21.71
CA GLY A 219 8.44 -22.91 -21.96
C GLY A 219 9.40 -22.46 -23.07
N TYR A 220 9.49 -21.16 -23.36
CA TYR A 220 10.50 -20.62 -24.28
C TYR A 220 11.82 -20.32 -23.56
N VAL A 221 11.73 -19.98 -22.27
CA VAL A 221 12.88 -19.70 -21.40
C VAL A 221 13.08 -20.86 -20.43
N HIS A 222 14.33 -21.29 -20.27
CA HIS A 222 14.71 -22.44 -19.45
C HIS A 222 15.87 -22.14 -18.48
N GLY A 223 16.22 -23.12 -17.66
CA GLY A 223 17.37 -23.04 -16.75
C GLY A 223 17.25 -21.95 -15.68
N GLY A 224 18.35 -21.23 -15.44
CA GLY A 224 18.41 -20.14 -14.45
C GLY A 224 17.46 -18.98 -14.76
N ALA A 225 17.34 -18.61 -16.03
CA ALA A 225 16.47 -17.52 -16.47
C ALA A 225 14.99 -17.78 -16.17
N ARG A 226 14.53 -19.03 -16.34
CA ARG A 226 13.17 -19.45 -15.96
C ARG A 226 12.95 -19.24 -14.45
N LYS A 227 13.89 -19.71 -13.63
CA LYS A 227 13.80 -19.57 -12.17
C LYS A 227 13.79 -18.11 -11.74
N ALA A 228 14.63 -17.27 -12.36
CA ALA A 228 14.67 -15.83 -12.08
C ALA A 228 13.35 -15.12 -12.43
N LEU A 229 12.75 -15.43 -13.59
CA LEU A 229 11.45 -14.87 -13.97
C LEU A 229 10.36 -15.24 -12.96
N TYR A 230 10.28 -16.50 -12.51
CA TYR A 230 9.33 -16.88 -11.45
C TYR A 230 9.65 -16.22 -10.10
N ALA A 231 10.94 -16.14 -9.73
CA ALA A 231 11.38 -15.49 -8.50
C ALA A 231 11.04 -13.99 -8.47
N SER A 232 10.89 -13.34 -9.62
CA SER A 232 10.50 -11.93 -9.72
C SER A 232 9.12 -11.63 -9.14
N ILE A 233 8.27 -12.66 -8.90
CA ILE A 233 7.01 -12.52 -8.14
C ILE A 233 7.23 -11.92 -6.75
N LEU A 234 8.46 -12.04 -6.22
CA LEU A 234 8.88 -11.40 -4.99
C LEU A 234 8.56 -9.90 -4.98
N GLY A 235 8.65 -9.20 -6.11
CA GLY A 235 8.26 -7.79 -6.21
C GLY A 235 6.79 -7.53 -5.83
N ALA A 236 5.86 -8.28 -6.45
CA ALA A 236 4.43 -8.16 -6.18
C ALA A 236 4.08 -8.61 -4.75
N CYS A 237 4.66 -9.72 -4.28
CA CYS A 237 4.47 -10.23 -2.92
C CYS A 237 5.03 -9.26 -1.86
N PHE A 238 6.20 -8.67 -2.12
CA PHE A 238 6.83 -7.69 -1.24
C PHE A 238 5.95 -6.45 -1.12
N LEU A 239 5.51 -5.85 -2.24
CA LEU A 239 4.61 -4.69 -2.19
C LEU A 239 3.31 -5.00 -1.45
N THR A 240 2.70 -6.16 -1.75
CA THR A 240 1.47 -6.61 -1.08
C THR A 240 1.68 -6.71 0.43
N THR A 241 2.81 -7.29 0.86
CA THR A 241 3.16 -7.40 2.27
C THR A 241 3.34 -6.03 2.92
N LEU A 242 3.99 -5.08 2.22
CA LEU A 242 4.15 -3.72 2.73
C LEU A 242 2.82 -3.00 2.91
N LEU A 243 1.91 -3.12 1.95
CA LEU A 243 0.59 -2.51 2.03
C LEU A 243 -0.27 -3.18 3.09
N MET A 244 -0.19 -4.49 3.25
CA MET A 244 -1.02 -5.20 4.21
C MET A 244 -0.51 -5.07 5.65
N PHE A 245 0.79 -5.14 5.89
CA PHE A 245 1.31 -5.35 7.25
C PHE A 245 2.19 -4.23 7.79
N VAL A 246 2.78 -3.40 6.92
CA VAL A 246 3.80 -2.42 7.35
C VAL A 246 3.31 -0.99 7.27
N SER A 247 2.89 -0.54 6.08
CA SER A 247 2.72 0.88 5.76
C SER A 247 1.33 1.27 5.26
N GLY A 248 0.49 0.30 4.90
CA GLY A 248 -0.85 0.55 4.39
C GLY A 248 -1.95 0.33 5.42
N LEU A 249 -2.58 -0.85 5.39
CA LEU A 249 -3.78 -1.20 6.15
C LEU A 249 -3.60 -1.06 7.67
N THR A 250 -2.47 -1.53 8.21
CA THR A 250 -2.20 -1.47 9.66
C THR A 250 -2.13 -0.05 10.20
N LEU A 251 -1.64 0.91 9.40
CA LEU A 251 -1.54 2.31 9.80
C LEU A 251 -2.85 3.10 9.61
N GLN A 252 -3.74 2.64 8.72
CA GLN A 252 -4.99 3.36 8.42
C GLN A 252 -6.21 2.82 9.16
N GLU A 253 -6.35 1.51 9.29
CA GLU A 253 -7.58 0.90 9.80
C GLU A 253 -7.76 1.12 11.30
N ARG A 254 -6.99 0.40 12.13
CA ARG A 254 -7.14 0.46 13.58
C ARG A 254 -6.81 1.86 14.14
N PRO A 255 -5.69 2.52 13.78
CA PRO A 255 -5.40 3.86 14.29
C PRO A 255 -6.43 4.91 13.83
N GLY A 256 -6.91 4.82 12.58
CA GLY A 256 -7.94 5.71 12.06
C GLY A 256 -9.28 5.53 12.79
N ALA A 257 -9.66 4.28 13.07
CA ALA A 257 -10.84 3.95 13.86
C ALA A 257 -10.72 4.44 15.31
N LYS A 258 -9.58 4.19 15.97
CA LYS A 258 -9.29 4.68 17.33
C LYS A 258 -9.45 6.20 17.41
N LYS A 259 -8.81 6.93 16.48
CA LYS A 259 -8.87 8.39 16.43
C LYS A 259 -10.30 8.93 16.26
N ARG A 260 -11.14 8.28 15.45
CA ARG A 260 -12.55 8.68 15.28
C ARG A 260 -13.39 8.37 16.51
N TYR A 261 -13.18 7.19 17.12
CA TYR A 261 -13.89 6.79 18.32
C TYR A 261 -13.60 7.74 19.49
N GLU A 262 -12.33 8.02 19.77
CA GLU A 262 -11.91 8.86 20.90
C GLU A 262 -12.35 10.32 20.77
N LYS A 263 -12.55 10.79 19.54
CA LYS A 263 -13.08 12.13 19.26
C LYS A 263 -14.61 12.21 19.26
N GLY A 264 -15.32 11.08 19.31
CA GLY A 264 -16.78 11.05 19.12
C GLY A 264 -17.22 11.41 17.71
N ASP A 265 -16.33 11.32 16.71
CA ASP A 265 -16.56 11.78 15.34
C ASP A 265 -17.39 10.76 14.55
N ARG A 266 -18.73 10.82 14.67
CA ARG A 266 -19.69 9.96 13.93
C ARG A 266 -19.32 8.48 13.97
N TRP A 267 -18.96 7.99 15.16
CA TRP A 267 -18.44 6.64 15.34
C TRP A 267 -19.40 5.57 14.81
N ASP A 268 -20.70 5.69 15.08
CA ASP A 268 -21.68 4.68 14.66
C ASP A 268 -21.79 4.57 13.14
N GLU A 269 -21.74 5.70 12.41
CA GLU A 269 -21.69 5.72 10.94
C GLU A 269 -20.41 5.06 10.43
N TYR A 270 -19.27 5.39 11.05
CA TYR A 270 -17.98 4.83 10.65
C TYR A 270 -17.90 3.33 10.93
N LYS A 271 -18.37 2.88 12.09
CA LYS A 271 -18.43 1.46 12.45
C LYS A 271 -19.30 0.69 11.47
N ARG A 272 -20.48 1.21 11.13
CA ARG A 272 -21.35 0.58 10.11
C ARG A 272 -20.65 0.48 8.76
N TYR A 273 -19.88 1.49 8.36
CA TYR A 273 -19.07 1.45 7.14
C TYR A 273 -18.00 0.34 7.20
N LEU A 274 -17.30 0.16 8.33
CA LEU A 274 -16.33 -0.93 8.50
C LEU A 274 -17.01 -2.32 8.41
N ASP A 275 -18.19 -2.47 9.02
CA ASP A 275 -18.89 -3.75 9.08
C ASP A 275 -19.46 -4.21 7.72
N ARG A 276 -19.89 -3.25 6.89
CA ARG A 276 -20.53 -3.49 5.59
C ARG A 276 -19.58 -3.43 4.39
N THR A 277 -18.35 -2.95 4.56
CA THR A 277 -17.44 -2.70 3.43
C THR A 277 -16.22 -3.60 3.52
N SER A 278 -15.98 -4.37 2.46
CA SER A 278 -14.80 -5.22 2.34
C SER A 278 -13.51 -4.43 2.56
N ILE A 279 -12.50 -5.01 3.21
CA ILE A 279 -11.26 -4.30 3.48
C ILE A 279 -10.43 -4.04 2.21
N LEU A 280 -10.32 -5.05 1.33
CA LEU A 280 -9.39 -5.02 0.20
C LEU A 280 -10.09 -5.36 -1.11
N PHE A 281 -10.71 -6.54 -1.22
CA PHE A 281 -11.37 -6.96 -2.46
C PHE A 281 -12.72 -6.27 -2.65
N PRO A 282 -12.99 -5.63 -3.81
CA PRO A 282 -14.29 -5.02 -4.10
C PRO A 282 -15.42 -6.05 -3.98
N PHE A 283 -16.40 -5.77 -3.12
CA PHE A 283 -17.53 -6.66 -2.91
C PHE A 283 -18.81 -5.89 -2.56
N PRO A 284 -20.01 -6.34 -2.98
CA PRO A 284 -21.23 -5.60 -2.70
C PRO A 284 -21.54 -5.55 -1.18
N PRO A 285 -21.84 -4.36 -0.62
CA PRO A 285 -22.02 -4.19 0.83
C PRO A 285 -23.14 -5.01 1.44
N THR A 286 -24.23 -5.22 0.69
CA THR A 286 -25.40 -5.97 1.15
C THR A 286 -25.09 -7.42 1.50
N PHE A 287 -24.12 -8.02 0.81
CA PHE A 287 -23.66 -9.38 1.08
C PHE A 287 -22.54 -9.38 2.13
N TYR A 288 -21.64 -8.41 2.09
CA TYR A 288 -20.55 -8.33 3.07
C TYR A 288 -21.07 -8.12 4.50
N GLU A 289 -22.05 -7.22 4.69
CA GLU A 289 -22.61 -6.90 6.01
C GLU A 289 -23.16 -8.14 6.71
N LYS A 290 -23.84 -9.02 5.96
CA LYS A 290 -24.44 -10.27 6.45
C LYS A 290 -23.44 -11.42 6.60
N MET A 291 -22.22 -11.26 6.12
CA MET A 291 -21.24 -12.34 6.08
C MET A 291 -20.71 -12.65 7.49
N PRO A 292 -20.59 -13.94 7.88
CA PRO A 292 -19.97 -14.30 9.13
C PRO A 292 -18.51 -13.81 9.22
N THR A 293 -18.00 -13.68 10.44
CA THR A 293 -16.64 -13.20 10.68
C THR A 293 -15.56 -14.11 10.09
N PHE A 294 -15.81 -15.43 9.99
CA PHE A 294 -14.83 -16.37 9.46
C PHE A 294 -14.47 -16.08 7.99
N PRO A 295 -15.42 -16.03 7.02
CA PRO A 295 -15.10 -15.64 5.64
C PRO A 295 -14.48 -14.24 5.51
N LYS A 296 -14.91 -13.26 6.32
CA LYS A 296 -14.32 -11.91 6.31
C LYS A 296 -12.82 -11.97 6.64
N ARG A 297 -12.45 -12.73 7.67
CA ARG A 297 -11.06 -12.86 8.16
C ARG A 297 -10.17 -13.69 7.25
N THR A 298 -10.72 -14.67 6.53
CA THR A 298 -9.93 -15.60 5.71
C THR A 298 -9.91 -15.22 4.23
N ILE A 299 -11.08 -15.07 3.60
CA ILE A 299 -11.19 -14.81 2.16
C ILE A 299 -10.92 -13.34 1.86
N PHE A 300 -11.49 -12.44 2.67
CA PHE A 300 -11.34 -10.99 2.45
C PHE A 300 -10.12 -10.38 3.13
N LEU A 301 -9.31 -11.20 3.82
CA LEU A 301 -8.09 -10.79 4.50
C LEU A 301 -8.33 -9.70 5.57
N GLU A 302 -9.51 -9.68 6.18
CA GLU A 302 -9.82 -8.78 7.29
C GLU A 302 -9.22 -9.30 8.60
N PHE A 303 -7.89 -9.31 8.69
CA PHE A 303 -7.19 -9.84 9.86
C PHE A 303 -7.54 -9.08 11.15
N PRO A 304 -7.51 -9.75 12.33
CA PRO A 304 -7.83 -9.12 13.61
C PRO A 304 -6.99 -7.87 13.94
N ILE A 305 -5.78 -7.77 13.38
CA ILE A 305 -4.90 -6.61 13.55
C ILE A 305 -5.49 -5.30 12.99
N TYR A 306 -6.40 -5.38 12.02
CA TYR A 306 -7.08 -4.22 11.43
C TYR A 306 -8.32 -3.80 12.22
N VAL A 307 -8.96 -4.74 12.92
CA VAL A 307 -10.20 -4.49 13.63
C VAL A 307 -9.92 -3.69 14.90
N PHE A 308 -10.65 -2.59 15.05
CA PHE A 308 -10.70 -1.81 16.27
C PHE A 308 -11.86 -2.28 17.15
N ASP A 309 -11.53 -2.61 18.39
CA ASP A 309 -12.48 -2.94 19.44
C ASP A 309 -12.34 -1.89 20.54
N PRO A 310 -13.35 -1.02 20.76
CA PRO A 310 -13.29 0.00 21.80
C PRO A 310 -12.94 -0.58 23.18
N ALA A 311 -13.51 -1.72 23.55
CA ALA A 311 -13.29 -2.30 24.88
C ALA A 311 -11.83 -2.73 25.13
N LYS A 312 -11.08 -3.02 24.06
CA LYS A 312 -9.69 -3.50 24.13
C LYS A 312 -8.65 -2.45 23.76
N HIS A 313 -9.04 -1.41 23.01
CA HIS A 313 -8.08 -0.54 22.33
C HIS A 313 -8.31 0.96 22.55
N SER A 314 -9.43 1.38 23.16
CA SER A 314 -9.62 2.79 23.52
C SER A 314 -9.20 3.05 24.95
N ASP A 315 -8.51 4.17 25.17
CA ASP A 315 -8.14 4.63 26.51
C ASP A 315 -9.30 5.40 27.19
N VAL A 316 -10.39 5.64 26.45
CA VAL A 316 -11.59 6.37 26.86
C VAL A 316 -12.74 5.41 27.13
N LYS A 317 -13.27 5.37 28.36
CA LYS A 317 -14.54 4.67 28.65
C LYS A 317 -15.68 5.34 27.86
N LYS A 318 -16.52 4.54 27.19
CA LYS A 318 -17.66 4.96 26.31
C LYS A 318 -18.13 6.41 26.54
N PRO A 319 -18.04 7.31 25.55
CA PRO A 319 -18.76 8.57 25.62
C PRO A 319 -20.25 8.25 25.44
N GLY A 320 -21.02 8.34 26.53
CA GLY A 320 -22.48 8.16 26.52
C GLY A 320 -23.05 6.93 27.22
N GLY A 321 -22.33 6.32 28.18
CA GLY A 321 -22.91 5.37 29.14
C GLY A 321 -23.01 6.03 30.51
N GLY A 322 -24.24 6.31 30.94
CA GLY A 322 -24.56 7.15 32.08
C GLY A 322 -23.84 6.85 33.39
N ALA A 323 -23.78 7.89 34.21
CA ALA A 323 -23.55 7.83 35.64
C ALA A 323 -24.55 6.84 36.27
N GLU A 324 -24.12 5.60 36.51
CA GLU A 324 -24.91 4.61 37.26
C GLU A 324 -24.00 3.56 37.93
N ARG A 325 -22.78 3.97 38.33
CA ARG A 325 -21.90 3.16 39.20
C ARG A 325 -21.32 3.93 40.38
N GLU A 326 -21.97 5.02 40.78
CA GLU A 326 -21.61 5.77 41.99
C GLU A 326 -22.68 5.76 43.09
N SER A 327 -23.83 5.08 42.92
CA SER A 327 -24.84 5.01 44.01
C SER A 327 -24.95 3.67 44.75
N GLU A 328 -24.26 2.60 44.33
CA GLU A 328 -24.28 1.32 45.07
C GLU A 328 -23.17 1.20 46.13
N GLY A 329 -22.15 2.08 46.11
CA GLY A 329 -21.03 2.04 47.06
C GLY A 329 -21.22 2.88 48.34
N ASP A 330 -22.08 3.89 48.31
CA ASP A 330 -22.27 4.83 49.42
C ASP A 330 -23.44 4.45 50.35
N GLY A 331 -24.44 3.72 49.84
CA GLY A 331 -25.54 3.20 50.67
C GLY A 331 -25.09 2.11 51.66
N GLU A 332 -24.14 1.26 51.24
CA GLU A 332 -23.64 0.15 52.06
C GLU A 332 -22.62 0.62 53.13
N ARG A 333 -21.93 1.74 52.88
CA ARG A 333 -21.05 2.39 53.86
C ARG A 333 -21.80 3.22 54.89
N ALA A 334 -22.94 3.82 54.53
CA ALA A 334 -23.79 4.54 55.48
C ALA A 334 -24.52 3.59 56.43
N ALA A 335 -25.02 2.45 55.94
CA ALA A 335 -25.69 1.44 56.78
C ALA A 335 -24.75 0.74 57.78
N ARG A 336 -23.48 0.49 57.40
CA ARG A 336 -22.49 -0.10 58.32
C ARG A 336 -22.01 0.85 59.42
N ARG A 337 -22.07 2.17 59.21
CA ARG A 337 -21.68 3.16 60.23
C ARG A 337 -22.75 3.37 61.29
N SER A 338 -24.03 3.24 60.95
CA SER A 338 -25.14 3.33 61.92
C SER A 338 -25.21 2.13 62.87
N ASP A 339 -24.78 0.95 62.42
CA ASP A 339 -24.80 -0.26 63.25
C ASP A 339 -23.63 -0.32 64.26
N GLU A 340 -22.48 0.29 63.96
CA GLU A 340 -21.33 0.36 64.88
C GLU A 340 -21.50 1.42 65.98
N GLU A 341 -22.22 2.52 65.73
CA GLU A 341 -22.51 3.54 66.75
C GLU A 341 -23.60 3.12 67.75
N ALA A 342 -24.47 2.17 67.38
CA ALA A 342 -25.51 1.64 68.27
C ALA A 342 -25.02 0.57 69.28
N LEU A 343 -23.81 0.03 69.09
CA LEU A 343 -23.24 -1.04 69.93
C LEU A 343 -22.28 -0.54 71.03
N HIS A 344 -21.93 0.75 71.04
CA HIS A 344 -21.02 1.35 72.03
C HIS A 344 -21.66 2.44 72.90
N GLY A 345 -22.97 2.63 72.82
CA GLY A 345 -23.74 3.57 73.65
C GLY A 345 -24.69 2.87 74.62
N ASN A 346 -24.16 2.19 75.64
CA ASN A 346 -24.83 1.97 76.92
C ASN A 346 -23.84 1.53 78.00
#